data_AF-A0A1C6B6D9-F1
#
_entry.id   AF-A0A1C6B6D9-F1
#
_cell.length_a   1.000
_cell.length_b   1.000
_cell.length_c   1.000
_cell.angle_alpha   90.00
_cell.angle_beta   90.00
_cell.angle_gamma   90.00
#
_symmetry.space_group_name_H-M   'P 1'
#
loop_
_entity.id
_entity.type
_entity.pdbx_description
1 polymer ?
#
loop_
_entity_poly.entity_id
_entity_poly.type
_entity_poly.pdbx_seq_one_letter_code
_entity_poly.pdbx_strand_id
1 'polypeptide(L)' 'MDLRNQTITVGELLDDPKSRAVFQRRFGKLMKHPMVGAARSLTLRQLAEMAAVYLPQKTIQDTLRELSQI' A
#
# COMPACT_ATOMS: atom_id res chain seq x y z
N MET A 1 12.34 -2.30 0.57
CA MET A 1 12.46 -1.13 1.46
C MET A 1 12.21 -1.64 2.86
N ASP A 2 12.66 -0.96 3.90
CA ASP A 2 12.28 -1.37 5.25
C ASP A 2 10.80 -1.03 5.51
N LEU A 3 9.94 -2.05 5.46
CA LEU A 3 8.51 -1.93 5.76
C LEU A 3 8.24 -1.89 7.27
N ARG A 4 9.28 -1.91 8.11
CA ARG A 4 9.21 -1.90 9.58
C ARG A 4 8.20 -2.91 10.11
N ASN A 5 8.26 -4.15 9.62
CA ASN A 5 7.28 -5.19 9.94
C ASN A 5 5.82 -4.76 9.68
N GLN A 6 5.57 -4.09 8.55
CA GLN A 6 4.26 -3.55 8.11
C GLN A 6 3.66 -2.49 9.06
N THR A 7 4.49 -1.86 9.90
CA THR A 7 4.09 -0.72 10.74
C THR A 7 4.27 0.61 10.03
N ILE A 8 4.99 0.64 8.91
CA ILE A 8 5.08 1.81 8.03
C ILE A 8 3.69 2.27 7.61
N THR A 9 3.46 3.58 7.60
CA THR A 9 2.19 4.13 7.15
C THR A 9 2.12 4.16 5.62
N VAL A 10 0.90 4.11 5.10
CA VAL A 10 0.68 4.27 3.66
C VAL A 10 1.11 5.68 3.22
N GLY A 11 1.00 6.69 4.10
CA GLY A 11 1.51 8.04 3.85
C GLY A 11 3.00 8.03 3.57
N GLU A 12 3.79 7.40 4.44
CA GLU A 12 5.23 7.26 4.25
C GLU A 12 5.58 6.48 2.97
N LEU A 13 4.82 5.43 2.63
CA LEU A 13 5.01 4.70 1.37
C LEU A 13 4.62 5.52 0.13
N LEU A 14 3.66 6.42 0.24
CA LEU A 14 3.25 7.28 -0.88
C LEU A 14 4.17 8.50 -1.02
N ASP A 15 4.90 8.86 0.02
CA ASP A 15 5.88 9.94 0.00
C ASP A 15 7.23 9.48 -0.58
N ASP A 16 7.56 8.18 -0.48
CA ASP A 16 8.68 7.60 -1.22
C ASP A 16 8.27 7.32 -2.70
N PRO A 17 8.97 7.91 -3.68
CA PRO A 17 8.65 7.78 -5.09
C PRO A 17 8.74 6.33 -5.62
N LYS A 18 9.60 5.48 -5.05
CA LYS A 18 9.74 4.08 -5.45
C LYS A 18 8.50 3.28 -5.07
N SER A 19 8.08 3.37 -3.81
CA SER A 19 6.87 2.68 -3.33
C SER A 19 5.62 3.27 -3.94
N ARG A 20 5.53 4.60 -4.11
CA ARG A 20 4.43 5.23 -4.84
C ARG A 20 4.27 4.67 -6.25
N ALA A 21 5.36 4.42 -6.97
CA ALA A 21 5.30 3.80 -8.29
C ALA A 21 4.71 2.38 -8.27
N VAL A 22 5.01 1.58 -7.24
CA VAL A 22 4.39 0.25 -7.03
C VAL A 22 2.88 0.39 -6.82
N PHE A 23 2.46 1.30 -5.92
CA PHE A 23 1.03 1.56 -5.70
C PHE A 23 0.33 2.11 -6.95
N GLN A 24 0.98 2.97 -7.73
CA GLN A 24 0.41 3.51 -8.95
C GLN A 24 0.26 2.45 -10.06
N ARG A 25 1.21 1.51 -10.15
CA ARG A 25 1.16 0.39 -11.09
C ARG A 25 0.07 -0.63 -10.72
N ARG A 26 -0.02 -1.00 -9.44
CA ARG A 26 -0.98 -1.99 -8.92
C ARG A 26 -2.39 -1.42 -8.76
N PHE A 27 -2.48 -0.18 -8.28
CA PHE A 27 -3.70 0.45 -7.78
C PHE A 27 -3.94 1.84 -8.37
N GLY A 28 -3.44 2.15 -9.56
CA GLY A 28 -3.55 3.47 -10.19
C GLY A 28 -4.98 4.03 -10.30
N LYS A 29 -6.00 3.16 -10.38
CA LYS A 29 -7.41 3.57 -10.30
C LYS A 29 -7.82 3.99 -8.89
N LEU A 30 -7.37 3.27 -7.86
CA LEU A 30 -7.63 3.60 -6.45
C LEU A 30 -6.86 4.84 -6.02
N MET A 31 -5.71 5.14 -6.62
CA MET A 31 -4.91 6.34 -6.34
C MET A 31 -5.68 7.66 -6.54
N LYS A 32 -6.76 7.67 -7.32
CA LYS A 32 -7.65 8.83 -7.51
C LYS A 32 -8.85 8.85 -6.57
N HIS A 33 -9.00 7.84 -5.72
CA HIS A 33 -10.13 7.70 -4.81
C HIS A 33 -9.91 8.56 -3.55
N PRO A 34 -10.94 9.26 -3.03
CA PRO A 34 -10.81 10.07 -1.82
C PRO A 34 -10.34 9.27 -0.59
N MET A 35 -10.58 7.95 -0.57
CA MET A 35 -10.08 7.08 0.50
C MET A 35 -8.56 6.91 0.52
N VAL A 36 -7.82 7.28 -0.53
CA VAL A 36 -6.35 7.28 -0.48
C VAL A 36 -5.85 8.27 0.55
N GLY A 37 -6.49 9.44 0.65
CA GLY A 37 -6.17 10.43 1.68
C GLY A 37 -6.36 9.85 3.09
N ALA A 38 -7.47 9.13 3.30
CA ALA A 38 -7.73 8.43 4.57
C ALA A 38 -6.77 7.25 4.81
N ALA A 39 -6.36 6.55 3.74
CA ALA A 39 -5.41 5.45 3.84
C ALA A 39 -4.02 5.92 4.28
N ARG A 40 -3.62 7.17 3.97
CA ARG A 40 -2.30 7.73 4.33
C ARG A 40 -2.01 7.66 5.84
N SER A 41 -3.03 7.79 6.69
CA SER A 41 -2.87 7.70 8.15
C SER A 41 -2.87 6.25 8.67
N LEU A 42 -3.19 5.27 7.84
CA LEU A 42 -3.21 3.86 8.22
C LEU A 42 -1.82 3.25 8.07
N THR A 43 -1.54 2.25 8.91
CA THR A 43 -0.38 1.36 8.72
C THR A 43 -0.60 0.44 7.53
N LEU A 44 0.48 -0.06 6.94
CA LEU A 44 0.43 -1.03 5.84
C LEU A 44 -0.34 -2.29 6.24
N ARG A 45 -0.21 -2.74 7.49
CA ARG A 45 -1.00 -3.85 8.06
C ARG A 45 -2.50 -3.55 8.07
N GLN A 46 -2.90 -2.41 8.63
CA GLN A 46 -4.31 -2.01 8.67
C GLN A 46 -4.89 -1.83 7.25
N LEU A 47 -4.10 -1.25 6.34
CA LEU A 47 -4.51 -1.14 4.94
C LEU A 47 -4.71 -2.54 4.33
N ALA A 48 -3.80 -3.48 4.57
CA ALA A 48 -3.90 -4.84 4.04
C ALA A 48 -5.15 -5.57 4.57
N GLU A 49 -5.48 -5.41 5.85
CA GLU A 49 -6.70 -5.97 6.45
C GLU A 49 -7.97 -5.37 5.82
N MET A 50 -8.03 -4.05 5.66
CA MET A 50 -9.17 -3.40 5.00
C MET A 50 -9.25 -3.76 3.52
N ALA A 51 -8.11 -3.82 2.84
CA ALA A 51 -8.01 -4.20 1.44
C ALA A 51 -8.49 -5.63 1.21
N ALA A 52 -8.28 -6.55 2.15
CA ALA A 52 -8.71 -7.94 2.02
C ALA A 52 -10.23 -8.12 1.88
N VAL A 53 -11.02 -7.11 2.27
CA VAL A 53 -12.48 -7.09 2.07
C VAL A 53 -12.84 -6.87 0.59
N TYR A 54 -12.01 -6.14 -0.15
CA TYR A 54 -12.29 -5.70 -1.52
C TYR A 54 -11.35 -6.33 -2.57
N LEU A 55 -10.21 -6.84 -2.15
CA LEU A 55 -9.14 -7.34 -3.00
C LEU A 55 -8.75 -8.77 -2.60
N PRO A 56 -8.41 -9.63 -3.58
CA PRO A 56 -7.89 -10.96 -3.29
C PRO A 56 -6.60 -10.87 -2.45
N GLN A 57 -6.44 -11.77 -1.48
CA GLN A 57 -5.22 -11.86 -0.65
C GLN A 57 -3.94 -11.94 -1.49
N LYS A 58 -3.98 -12.65 -2.62
CA LYS A 58 -2.84 -12.77 -3.55
C LYS A 58 -2.36 -11.40 -4.04
N THR A 59 -3.28 -10.51 -4.42
CA THR A 59 -2.95 -9.15 -4.89
C THR A 59 -2.26 -8.34 -3.79
N ILE A 60 -2.73 -8.48 -2.55
CA ILE A 60 -2.17 -7.79 -1.38
C ILE A 60 -0.75 -8.32 -1.11
N GLN A 61 -0.58 -9.64 -1.04
CA GLN A 61 0.71 -10.28 -0.81
C GLN A 61 1.73 -9.94 -1.90
N ASP A 62 1.32 -9.97 -3.17
CA ASP A 62 2.20 -9.62 -4.28
C ASP A 62 2.66 -8.16 -4.19
N THR A 63 1.77 -7.25 -3.77
CA THR A 63 2.13 -5.84 -3.54
C THR A 63 3.12 -5.72 -2.38
N LEU A 64 2.86 -6.37 -1.24
CA LEU A 64 3.75 -6.36 -0.07
C LEU A 64 5.14 -6.91 -0.43
N ARG A 65 5.20 -7.97 -1.24
CA ARG A 65 6.44 -8.55 -1.74
C ARG A 65 7.20 -7.56 -2.61
N GLU A 66 6.54 -6.92 -3.57
CA GLU A 66 7.17 -5.92 -4.45
C GLU A 66 7.70 -4.72 -3.66
N LEU A 67 6.96 -4.24 -2.65
CA LEU A 67 7.42 -3.19 -1.74
C LEU A 67 8.63 -3.59 -0.89
N SER A 68 8.73 -4.88 -0.51
CA SER A 68 9.87 -5.38 0.25
C SER A 68 11.16 -5.44 -0.60
N GLN A 69 11.03 -5.54 -1.93
CA GLN A 69 12.14 -5.73 -2.86
C GLN A 69 12.79 -4.43 -3.40
N ILE A 70 12.21 -3.25 -3.14
CA ILE A 70 12.68 -1.95 -3.69
C ILE A 70 13.59 -1.12 -2.76
#